data_AF-A0A959SAF3-F1
#
_entry.id   AF-A0A959SAF3-F1
#
_cell.length_a   1.000
_cell.length_b   1.000
_cell.length_c   1.000
_cell.angle_alpha   90.00
_cell.angle_beta   90.00
_cell.angle_gamma   90.00
#
_symmetry.space_group_name_H-M   'P 1'
#
loop_
_entity.id
_entity.type
_entity.pdbx_description
1 polymer ?
#
loop_
_entity_poly.entity_id
_entity_poly.type
_entity_poly.pdbx_seq_one_letter_code
_entity_poly.pdbx_strand_id
1 'polypeptide(L)'
;PGELYGFDPSTGEAIHTPPEEPPVIGVIDEVIEFAVPGLQQLVSKGTELHHELRGHVHVTPVGVQPLHATEGWLLVRMGDRARAYSYSLPLVRMDVGTSAAIRTRFVSSYSLGISFTYEHIKSDLIERYRHLPTPATFAVESDRDLPHMETVMPIARSIVSQRISQGDQ
;
A
#
# COMPACT_ATOMS: atom_id res chain seq x y z
N PRO A 1 -26.10 15.42 35.40
CA PRO A 1 -25.52 16.75 35.72
C PRO A 1 -25.03 16.69 37.16
N GLY A 2 -23.81 17.14 37.47
CA GLY A 2 -23.33 17.18 38.85
C GLY A 2 -23.98 18.29 39.67
N GLU A 3 -23.54 18.47 40.91
CA GLU A 3 -24.10 19.47 41.82
C GLU A 3 -23.95 20.90 41.26
N LEU A 4 -24.97 21.74 41.48
CA LEU A 4 -24.93 23.15 41.08
C LEU A 4 -23.95 23.91 41.98
N TYR A 5 -22.90 24.50 41.41
CA TYR A 5 -21.87 25.23 42.17
C TYR A 5 -21.93 26.75 41.94
N GLY A 6 -22.63 27.22 40.91
CA GLY A 6 -22.83 28.65 40.69
C GLY A 6 -23.66 28.97 39.46
N PHE A 7 -23.69 30.26 39.12
CA PHE A 7 -24.25 30.77 37.88
C PHE A 7 -23.21 31.66 37.21
N ASP A 8 -23.09 31.57 35.90
CA ASP A 8 -22.25 32.49 35.13
C ASP A 8 -22.85 33.91 35.21
N PRO A 9 -22.12 34.90 35.74
CA PRO A 9 -22.65 36.25 35.94
C PRO A 9 -22.90 37.02 34.64
N SER A 10 -22.36 36.56 33.51
CA SER A 10 -22.52 37.19 32.20
C SER A 10 -23.67 36.61 31.36
N THR A 11 -23.97 35.32 31.52
CA THR A 11 -25.01 34.61 30.74
C THR A 11 -26.20 34.16 31.58
N GLY A 12 -26.07 34.11 32.90
CA GLY A 12 -27.08 33.60 33.83
C GLY A 12 -27.24 32.08 33.80
N GLU A 13 -26.36 31.36 33.09
CA GLU A 13 -26.43 29.90 32.99
C GLU A 13 -25.94 29.22 34.27
N ALA A 14 -26.60 28.12 34.63
CA ALA A 14 -26.25 27.29 35.78
C ALA A 14 -24.93 26.55 35.52
N ILE A 15 -23.93 26.78 36.38
CA ILE A 15 -22.64 26.09 36.35
C ILE A 15 -22.71 24.89 37.30
N HIS A 16 -22.67 23.69 36.71
CA HIS A 16 -22.66 22.43 37.43
C HIS A 16 -21.24 21.87 37.56
N THR A 17 -20.94 21.23 38.68
CA THR A 17 -19.77 20.36 38.82
C THR A 17 -19.86 19.25 37.77
N PRO A 18 -18.75 18.85 37.13
CA PRO A 18 -18.72 17.65 36.31
C PRO A 18 -19.22 16.44 37.14
N PRO A 19 -20.10 15.59 36.60
CA PRO A 19 -20.51 14.37 37.31
C PRO A 19 -19.29 13.47 37.58
N GLU A 20 -19.28 12.74 38.70
CA GLU A 20 -18.24 11.73 38.96
C GLU A 20 -18.18 10.74 37.80
N GLU A 21 -16.97 10.51 37.30
CA GLU A 21 -16.77 9.54 36.23
C GLU A 21 -17.03 8.13 36.75
N PRO A 22 -17.82 7.32 36.03
CA PRO A 22 -17.99 5.91 36.36
C PRO A 22 -16.63 5.21 36.48
N PRO A 23 -16.40 4.36 37.50
CA PRO A 23 -15.11 3.67 37.71
C PRO A 23 -14.59 2.90 36.49
N VAL A 24 -15.49 2.49 35.58
CA VAL A 24 -15.15 1.82 34.32
C VAL A 24 -14.36 2.71 33.36
N ILE A 25 -14.56 4.03 33.38
CA ILE A 25 -13.86 4.97 32.49
C ILE A 25 -12.36 5.00 32.85
N GLY A 26 -12.03 5.08 34.14
CA GLY A 26 -10.64 5.05 34.60
C GLY A 26 -9.89 3.76 34.22
N VAL A 27 -10.58 2.61 34.20
CA VAL A 27 -9.99 1.34 33.74
C VAL A 27 -9.73 1.35 32.23
N ILE A 28 -10.62 1.96 31.45
CA ILE A 28 -10.41 2.12 30.00
C ILE A 28 -9.20 3.02 29.74
N ASP A 29 -9.07 4.12 30.46
CA ASP A 29 -7.93 5.02 30.32
C ASP A 29 -6.62 4.34 30.70
N GLU A 30 -6.59 3.57 31.79
CA GLU A 30 -5.40 2.78 32.17
C GLU A 30 -5.01 1.77 31.08
N VAL A 31 -5.98 1.08 30.48
CA VAL A 31 -5.74 0.14 29.37
C VAL A 31 -5.21 0.88 28.13
N ILE A 32 -5.75 2.05 27.81
CA ILE A 32 -5.31 2.87 26.68
C ILE A 32 -3.89 3.37 26.93
N GLU A 33 -3.61 3.97 28.09
CA GLU A 33 -2.30 4.48 28.47
C GLU A 33 -1.23 3.37 28.46
N PHE A 34 -1.59 2.16 28.87
CA PHE A 34 -0.71 0.99 28.77
C PHE A 34 -0.48 0.55 27.31
N ALA A 35 -1.54 0.45 26.50
CA ALA A 35 -1.46 -0.15 25.16
C ALA A 35 -0.88 0.80 24.10
N VAL A 36 -1.20 2.09 24.16
CA VAL A 36 -0.83 3.07 23.12
C VAL A 36 0.69 3.14 22.89
N PRO A 37 1.55 3.25 23.91
CA PRO A 37 3.01 3.29 23.70
C PRO A 37 3.54 2.03 23.01
N GLY A 38 3.03 0.85 23.38
CA GLY A 38 3.42 -0.42 22.77
C GLY A 38 3.00 -0.51 21.30
N LEU A 39 1.77 -0.11 20.98
CA LEU A 39 1.28 -0.08 19.60
C LEU A 39 2.08 0.91 18.74
N GLN A 40 2.40 2.10 19.27
CA GLN A 40 3.23 3.08 18.57
C GLN A 40 4.63 2.51 18.26
N GLN A 41 5.27 1.84 19.21
CA GLN A 41 6.56 1.18 18.97
C GLN A 41 6.47 0.09 17.89
N LEU A 42 5.42 -0.72 17.91
CA LEU A 42 5.21 -1.76 16.90
C LEU A 42 5.00 -1.17 15.50
N VAL A 43 4.24 -0.07 15.38
CA VAL A 43 4.05 0.66 14.12
C VAL A 43 5.37 1.23 13.62
N SER A 44 6.15 1.87 14.50
CA SER A 44 7.48 2.41 14.13
C SER A 44 8.41 1.32 13.63
N LYS A 45 8.52 0.22 14.37
CA LYS A 45 9.36 -0.94 13.98
C LYS A 45 8.89 -1.56 12.66
N GLY A 46 7.59 -1.69 12.45
CA GLY A 46 7.02 -2.17 11.19
C GLY A 46 7.33 -1.24 10.02
N THR A 47 7.29 0.07 10.25
CA THR A 47 7.62 1.10 9.25
C THR A 47 9.11 1.06 8.88
N GLU A 48 9.99 0.92 9.87
CA GLU A 48 11.43 0.75 9.66
C GLU A 48 11.74 -0.52 8.86
N LEU A 49 11.15 -1.66 9.26
CA LEU A 49 11.32 -2.93 8.56
C LEU A 49 10.82 -2.84 7.11
N HIS A 50 9.65 -2.22 6.90
CA HIS A 50 9.13 -2.00 5.55
C HIS A 50 10.10 -1.13 4.72
N HIS A 51 10.67 -0.08 5.30
CA HIS A 51 11.64 0.78 4.63
C HIS A 51 12.92 0.02 4.25
N GLU A 52 13.45 -0.82 5.15
CA GLU A 52 14.59 -1.69 4.87
C GLU A 52 14.29 -2.65 3.72
N LEU A 53 13.19 -3.40 3.81
CA LEU A 53 12.80 -4.38 2.79
C LEU A 53 12.54 -3.74 1.43
N ARG A 54 12.00 -2.51 1.40
CA ARG A 54 11.82 -1.75 0.16
C ARG A 54 13.13 -1.49 -0.56
N GLY A 55 14.25 -1.36 0.15
CA GLY A 55 15.58 -1.23 -0.44
C GLY A 55 16.07 -2.47 -1.20
N HIS A 56 15.44 -3.62 -0.96
CA HIS A 56 15.78 -4.90 -1.60
C HIS A 56 14.80 -5.33 -2.70
N VAL A 57 13.80 -4.50 -3.02
CA VAL A 57 12.82 -4.78 -4.08
C VAL A 57 12.97 -3.74 -5.19
N HIS A 58 13.35 -4.21 -6.38
CA HIS A 58 13.62 -3.39 -7.54
C HIS A 58 12.49 -3.49 -8.55
N VAL A 59 11.99 -2.34 -9.00
CA VAL A 59 10.93 -2.25 -10.02
C VAL A 59 11.44 -1.50 -11.24
N THR A 60 11.59 -2.20 -12.35
CA THR A 60 12.15 -1.66 -13.60
C THR A 60 11.14 -1.72 -14.74
N PRO A 61 11.04 -0.68 -15.59
CA PRO A 61 10.17 -0.73 -16.76
C PRO A 61 10.72 -1.74 -17.79
N VAL A 62 9.83 -2.54 -18.38
CA VAL A 62 10.16 -3.48 -19.45
C VAL A 62 9.83 -2.87 -20.81
N GLY A 63 10.88 -2.56 -21.56
CA GLY A 63 10.80 -1.90 -22.86
C GLY A 63 10.10 -0.54 -22.80
N VAL A 64 9.46 -0.15 -23.90
CA VAL A 64 8.76 1.14 -24.03
C VAL A 64 7.54 1.18 -23.12
N GLN A 65 7.43 2.24 -22.32
CA GLN A 65 6.27 2.53 -21.50
C GLN A 65 5.25 3.37 -22.29
N PRO A 66 3.94 3.13 -22.12
CA PRO A 66 2.90 3.97 -22.69
C PRO A 66 2.88 5.36 -22.03
N LEU A 67 2.18 6.30 -22.66
CA LEU A 67 1.92 7.62 -22.08
C LEU A 67 1.08 7.53 -20.80
N HIS A 68 0.12 6.60 -20.76
CA HIS A 68 -0.71 6.35 -19.59
C HIS A 68 -0.40 4.97 -19.02
N ALA A 69 0.11 4.93 -17.78
CA ALA A 69 0.52 3.71 -17.11
C ALA A 69 -0.51 3.20 -16.09
N THR A 70 -1.79 3.61 -16.21
CA THR A 70 -2.87 3.27 -15.28
C THR A 70 -3.21 1.79 -15.24
N GLU A 71 -2.85 1.03 -16.27
CA GLU A 71 -3.06 -0.42 -16.35
C GLU A 71 -1.91 -1.11 -17.09
N GLY A 72 -1.70 -2.39 -16.78
CA GLY A 72 -0.51 -3.06 -17.26
C GLY A 72 -0.21 -4.40 -16.60
N TRP A 73 1.07 -4.79 -16.67
CA TRP A 73 1.57 -6.06 -16.13
C TRP A 73 2.72 -5.85 -15.13
N LEU A 74 2.70 -6.62 -14.06
CA LEU A 74 3.83 -6.81 -13.15
C LEU A 74 4.39 -8.21 -13.34
N LEU A 75 5.67 -8.29 -13.70
CA LEU A 75 6.41 -9.53 -13.89
C LEU A 75 7.29 -9.74 -12.66
N VAL A 76 6.81 -10.55 -11.71
CA VAL A 76 7.50 -10.77 -10.43
C VAL A 76 8.38 -12.00 -10.52
N ARG A 77 9.69 -11.81 -10.34
CA ARG A 77 10.68 -12.89 -10.37
C ARG A 77 10.63 -13.73 -9.11
N MET A 78 10.74 -15.04 -9.30
CA MET A 78 10.79 -16.08 -8.28
C MET A 78 11.84 -17.12 -8.70
N GLY A 79 13.11 -16.85 -8.38
CA GLY A 79 14.23 -17.70 -8.81
C GLY A 79 14.37 -17.74 -10.34
N ASP A 80 14.13 -18.92 -10.93
CA ASP A 80 14.14 -19.20 -12.37
C ASP A 80 12.76 -19.03 -13.03
N ARG A 81 11.77 -18.50 -12.31
CA ARG A 81 10.42 -18.26 -12.82
C ARG A 81 10.03 -16.80 -12.70
N ALA A 82 9.11 -16.37 -13.55
CA ALA A 82 8.41 -15.09 -13.42
C ALA A 82 6.90 -15.33 -13.37
N ARG A 83 6.23 -14.66 -12.43
CA ARG A 83 4.76 -14.64 -12.37
C ARG A 83 4.25 -13.31 -12.90
N ALA A 84 3.36 -13.38 -13.89
CA ALA A 84 2.69 -12.22 -14.42
C ALA A 84 1.41 -11.93 -13.64
N TYR A 85 1.24 -10.66 -13.26
CA TYR A 85 0.03 -10.14 -12.67
C TYR A 85 -0.46 -8.97 -13.49
N SER A 86 -1.76 -8.91 -13.80
CA SER A 86 -2.35 -7.67 -14.30
C SER A 86 -2.39 -6.67 -13.17
N TYR A 87 -2.22 -5.39 -13.47
CA TYR A 87 -2.51 -4.33 -12.53
C TYR A 87 -3.40 -3.25 -13.15
N SER A 88 -4.17 -2.59 -12.30
CA SER A 88 -5.00 -1.44 -12.68
C SER A 88 -5.10 -0.45 -11.52
N LEU A 89 -4.99 0.83 -11.81
CA LEU A 89 -5.28 1.92 -10.90
C LEU A 89 -6.78 2.24 -10.94
N PRO A 90 -7.45 2.40 -9.80
CA PRO A 90 -8.81 2.90 -9.78
C PRO A 90 -8.85 4.35 -10.27
N LEU A 91 -9.82 4.68 -11.13
CA LEU A 91 -10.03 6.03 -11.67
C LEU A 91 -10.43 7.05 -10.58
N VAL A 92 -11.10 6.59 -9.53
CA VAL A 92 -11.57 7.42 -8.41
C VAL A 92 -10.62 7.25 -7.23
N ARG A 93 -9.98 8.35 -6.81
CA ARG A 93 -9.20 8.42 -5.56
C ARG A 93 -10.12 8.88 -4.44
N MET A 94 -10.13 8.16 -3.31
CA MET A 94 -10.99 8.48 -2.17
C MET A 94 -10.45 9.64 -1.33
N ASP A 95 -9.15 9.93 -1.41
CA ASP A 95 -8.47 10.93 -0.60
C ASP A 95 -7.44 11.73 -1.40
N VAL A 96 -7.37 13.03 -1.11
CA VAL A 96 -6.36 13.92 -1.68
C VAL A 96 -5.09 13.75 -0.85
N GLY A 97 -4.11 13.01 -1.38
CA GLY A 97 -2.78 12.87 -0.77
C GLY A 97 -2.28 11.44 -0.63
N THR A 98 -3.13 10.42 -0.76
CA THR A 98 -2.69 9.01 -0.70
C THR A 98 -2.53 8.43 -2.09
N SER A 99 -1.47 7.65 -2.28
CA SER A 99 -1.24 6.93 -3.52
C SER A 99 -2.34 5.87 -3.72
N ALA A 100 -2.97 5.85 -4.89
CA ALA A 100 -4.07 4.93 -5.17
C ALA A 100 -3.62 3.46 -5.03
N ALA A 101 -4.36 2.67 -4.26
CA ALA A 101 -4.05 1.25 -4.11
C ALA A 101 -4.24 0.52 -5.45
N ILE A 102 -3.16 0.00 -6.03
CA ILE A 102 -3.24 -0.74 -7.29
C ILE A 102 -3.85 -2.12 -7.02
N ARG A 103 -4.80 -2.50 -7.86
CA ARG A 103 -5.35 -3.86 -7.85
C ARG A 103 -4.44 -4.74 -8.68
N THR A 104 -4.11 -5.94 -8.20
CA THR A 104 -3.39 -6.91 -9.03
C THR A 104 -4.10 -8.26 -9.03
N ARG A 105 -4.03 -8.97 -10.17
CA ARG A 105 -4.60 -10.30 -10.36
C ARG A 105 -3.57 -11.20 -11.02
N PHE A 106 -3.40 -12.42 -10.51
CA PHE A 106 -2.53 -13.41 -11.12
C PHE A 106 -3.04 -13.80 -12.52
N VAL A 107 -2.11 -13.96 -13.46
CA VAL A 107 -2.42 -14.21 -14.88
C VAL A 107 -1.79 -15.49 -15.35
N SER A 108 -0.46 -15.59 -15.21
CA SER A 108 0.30 -16.74 -15.68
C SER A 108 1.65 -16.84 -14.97
N SER A 109 2.27 -18.01 -15.08
CA SER A 109 3.66 -18.24 -14.70
C SER A 109 4.48 -18.60 -15.92
N TYR A 110 5.72 -18.13 -15.93
CA TYR A 110 6.68 -18.33 -16.99
C TYR A 110 7.98 -18.87 -16.39
N SER A 111 8.62 -19.80 -17.09
CA SER A 111 9.99 -20.22 -16.77
C SER A 111 10.95 -19.28 -17.49
N LEU A 112 11.81 -18.62 -16.74
CA LEU A 112 12.85 -17.75 -17.29
C LEU A 112 13.97 -18.62 -17.85
N GLY A 113 14.56 -18.15 -18.95
CA GLY A 113 15.68 -18.80 -19.60
C GLY A 113 16.28 -17.87 -20.64
N ILE A 114 17.29 -18.36 -21.37
CA ILE A 114 18.02 -17.56 -22.36
C ILE A 114 17.08 -16.97 -23.43
N SER A 115 16.08 -17.73 -23.86
CA SER A 115 15.10 -17.32 -24.86
C SER A 115 13.83 -16.70 -24.29
N PHE A 116 13.66 -16.67 -22.96
CA PHE A 116 12.42 -16.27 -22.31
C PHE A 116 12.69 -15.10 -21.35
N THR A 117 12.94 -13.92 -21.96
CA THR A 117 13.19 -12.65 -21.26
C THR A 117 11.88 -11.96 -20.89
N TYR A 118 11.94 -10.89 -20.09
CA TYR A 118 10.77 -10.09 -19.76
C TYR A 118 10.12 -9.45 -20.99
N GLU A 119 10.89 -9.08 -22.02
CA GLU A 119 10.38 -8.57 -23.29
C GLU A 119 9.59 -9.64 -24.03
N HIS A 120 10.08 -10.88 -24.05
CA HIS A 120 9.35 -11.99 -24.67
C HIS A 120 8.04 -12.27 -23.90
N ILE A 121 8.08 -12.28 -22.57
CA ILE A 121 6.87 -12.40 -21.74
C ILE A 121 5.88 -11.27 -22.05
N LYS A 122 6.35 -10.02 -22.16
CA LYS A 122 5.51 -8.87 -22.51
C LYS A 122 4.85 -9.07 -23.89
N SER A 123 5.60 -9.53 -24.88
CA SER A 123 5.08 -9.81 -26.22
C SER A 123 4.00 -10.91 -26.20
N ASP A 124 4.25 -12.03 -25.52
CA ASP A 124 3.26 -13.12 -25.33
C ASP A 124 1.97 -12.58 -24.68
N LEU A 125 2.10 -11.77 -23.62
CA LEU A 125 0.96 -11.17 -22.95
C LEU A 125 0.17 -10.23 -23.88
N ILE A 126 0.83 -9.43 -24.72
CA ILE A 126 0.15 -8.55 -25.69
C ILE A 126 -0.61 -9.35 -26.75
N GLU A 127 -0.01 -10.44 -27.25
CA GLU A 127 -0.67 -11.32 -28.22
C GLU A 127 -1.90 -12.00 -27.64
N ARG A 128 -1.81 -12.45 -26.38
CA ARG A 128 -2.88 -13.15 -25.66
C ARG A 128 -3.99 -12.22 -25.17
N TYR A 129 -3.63 -10.99 -24.79
CA TYR A 129 -4.53 -9.99 -24.22
C TYR A 129 -4.59 -8.74 -25.11
N ARG A 130 -5.12 -8.91 -26.31
CA ARG A 130 -5.23 -7.87 -27.36
C ARG A 130 -5.94 -6.58 -26.95
N HIS A 131 -6.78 -6.62 -25.90
CA HIS A 131 -7.46 -5.43 -25.38
C HIS A 131 -6.49 -4.43 -24.73
N LEU A 132 -5.27 -4.86 -24.40
CA LEU A 132 -4.23 -4.03 -23.81
C LEU A 132 -2.96 -4.08 -24.68
N PRO A 133 -2.93 -3.38 -25.84
CA PRO A 133 -1.87 -3.51 -26.84
C PRO A 133 -0.57 -2.80 -26.46
N THR A 134 -0.64 -1.75 -25.62
CA THR A 134 0.52 -1.00 -25.12
C THR A 134 0.53 -0.96 -23.58
N PRO A 135 0.67 -2.11 -22.91
CA PRO A 135 0.62 -2.17 -21.45
C PRO A 135 1.87 -1.54 -20.84
N ALA A 136 1.69 -0.76 -19.78
CA ALA A 136 2.79 -0.44 -18.89
C ALA A 136 3.24 -1.73 -18.21
N THR A 137 4.50 -2.12 -18.39
CA THR A 137 5.01 -3.41 -17.91
C THR A 137 6.22 -3.16 -17.06
N PHE A 138 6.21 -3.73 -15.86
CA PHE A 138 7.31 -3.63 -14.92
C PHE A 138 7.81 -5.01 -14.51
N ALA A 139 9.14 -5.18 -14.50
CA ALA A 139 9.80 -6.31 -13.87
C ALA A 139 10.01 -5.98 -12.39
N VAL A 140 9.75 -6.95 -11.53
CA VAL A 140 9.91 -6.85 -10.08
C VAL A 140 10.86 -7.95 -9.65
N GLU A 141 12.00 -7.54 -9.10
CA GLU A 141 13.05 -8.45 -8.63
C GLU A 141 13.40 -8.12 -7.18
N SER A 142 13.91 -9.12 -6.45
CA SER A 142 14.44 -8.90 -5.10
C SER A 142 15.80 -9.55 -4.94
N ASP A 143 16.69 -8.86 -4.23
CA ASP A 143 18.04 -9.35 -3.94
C ASP A 143 18.07 -10.30 -2.74
N ARG A 144 16.95 -10.44 -2.03
CA ARG A 144 16.78 -11.34 -0.88
C ARG A 144 15.67 -12.35 -1.18
N ASP A 145 15.75 -13.50 -0.53
CA ASP A 145 14.66 -14.48 -0.55
C ASP A 145 13.53 -14.00 0.37
N LEU A 146 12.55 -13.32 -0.23
CA LEU A 146 11.43 -12.70 0.47
C LEU A 146 10.10 -13.37 0.09
N PRO A 147 9.14 -13.47 1.04
CA PRO A 147 7.79 -13.93 0.74
C PRO A 147 7.14 -13.11 -0.38
N HIS A 148 6.80 -13.77 -1.47
CA HIS A 148 6.37 -13.11 -2.70
C HIS A 148 5.04 -12.36 -2.58
N MET A 149 4.03 -12.96 -1.93
CA MET A 149 2.69 -12.38 -1.81
C MET A 149 2.59 -11.45 -0.60
N GLU A 150 3.30 -11.78 0.47
CA GLU A 150 3.23 -11.15 1.77
C GLU A 150 4.16 -9.93 1.86
N THR A 151 5.29 -9.94 1.11
CA THR A 151 6.32 -8.90 1.18
C THR A 151 6.57 -8.22 -0.17
N VAL A 152 7.00 -8.98 -1.18
CA VAL A 152 7.45 -8.40 -2.46
C VAL A 152 6.29 -7.71 -3.18
N MET A 153 5.13 -8.37 -3.28
CA MET A 153 3.96 -7.84 -3.99
C MET A 153 3.44 -6.53 -3.36
N PRO A 154 3.20 -6.41 -2.03
CA PRO A 154 2.80 -5.14 -1.42
C PRO A 154 3.79 -4.00 -1.68
N ILE A 155 5.10 -4.27 -1.56
CA ILE A 155 6.14 -3.28 -1.82
C ILE A 155 6.14 -2.85 -3.28
N ALA A 156 6.10 -3.81 -4.21
CA ALA A 156 6.07 -3.54 -5.64
C ALA A 156 4.82 -2.71 -6.03
N ARG A 157 3.66 -3.03 -5.45
CA ARG A 157 2.43 -2.26 -5.62
C ARG A 157 2.59 -0.81 -5.18
N SER A 158 3.22 -0.58 -4.03
CA SER A 158 3.51 0.77 -3.53
C SER A 158 4.46 1.53 -4.45
N ILE A 159 5.54 0.90 -4.92
CA ILE A 159 6.54 1.55 -5.80
C ILE A 159 5.89 1.95 -7.14
N VAL A 160 5.12 1.05 -7.75
CA VAL A 160 4.44 1.31 -9.03
C VAL A 160 3.41 2.43 -8.88
N SER A 161 2.60 2.40 -7.81
CA SER A 161 1.61 3.45 -7.52
C SER A 161 2.26 4.84 -7.38
N GLN A 162 3.39 4.91 -6.66
CA GLN A 162 4.15 6.16 -6.48
C GLN A 162 4.73 6.65 -7.80
N ARG A 163 5.33 5.76 -8.60
CA ARG A 163 5.94 6.10 -9.89
C ARG A 163 4.91 6.67 -10.88
N ILE A 164 3.72 6.05 -10.95
CA ILE A 164 2.64 6.52 -11.83
C ILE A 164 2.11 7.87 -11.35
N SER A 165 1.93 8.04 -10.03
CA SER A 165 1.43 9.31 -9.48
C SER A 165 2.42 10.48 -9.65
N GLN A 166 3.73 10.21 -9.74
CA GLN A 166 4.76 11.21 -10.02
C GLN A 166 4.89 11.54 -11.52
N GLY A 167 4.60 10.59 -12.41
CA GLY A 167 4.65 10.79 -13.87
C GLY A 167 3.42 11.48 -14.46
N ASP A 168 2.32 11.58 -13.70
CA ASP A 168 1.12 12.35 -14.04
C ASP A 168 1.24 13.86 -13.70
N GLN A 169 2.38 14.31 -13.16
CA GLN A 169 2.72 15.73 -12.92
C GLN A 169 3.67 16.26 -14.01
#